data_AF-A0A7N2M0G1-F1
#
_entry.id   AF-A0A7N2M0G1-F1
#
_cell.length_a   1.000
_cell.length_b   1.000
_cell.length_c   1.000
_cell.angle_alpha   90.00
_cell.angle_beta   90.00
_cell.angle_gamma   90.00
#
_symmetry.space_group_name_H-M   'P 1'
#
loop_
_entity.id
_entity.type
_entity.pdbx_description
1 polymer ?
#
loop_
_entity_poly.entity_id
_entity_poly.type
_entity_poly.pdbx_seq_one_letter_code
_entity_poly.pdbx_strand_id
1 'polypeptide(L)'
;MDDVRASSAWVATHSSHVVVDSAGIEKVVDNIGPIPKVEWDFEGIHYFDNGPLTVQYLFVLDALNFCFWPDKELNYDHLALGLKAVLQNDQSAFDADRLQKYTGPQLRELLKWPRPLPLEDERVRLLHEIYFLL
;
A
#
# COMPACT_ATOMS: atom_id res chain seq x y z
N MET A 1 20.53 -0.27 8.69
CA MET A 1 20.50 -1.42 7.74
C MET A 1 21.31 -2.60 8.26
N ASP A 2 22.41 -2.36 8.99
CA ASP A 2 23.28 -3.43 9.51
C ASP A 2 22.59 -4.31 10.56
N ASP A 3 21.75 -3.74 11.42
CA ASP A 3 21.01 -4.53 12.42
C ASP A 3 20.08 -5.56 11.79
N VAL A 4 19.45 -5.22 10.65
CA VAL A 4 18.58 -6.14 9.89
C VAL A 4 19.43 -7.26 9.26
N ARG A 5 20.59 -6.93 8.70
CA ARG A 5 21.49 -7.92 8.10
C ARG A 5 22.06 -8.87 9.15
N ALA A 6 22.51 -8.35 10.29
CA ALA A 6 23.10 -9.13 11.36
C ALA A 6 22.07 -10.07 12.01
N SER A 7 20.87 -9.57 12.32
CA SER A 7 19.78 -10.39 12.88
C SER A 7 19.30 -11.46 11.91
N SER A 8 19.13 -11.13 10.62
CA SER A 8 18.73 -12.10 9.60
C SER A 8 19.80 -13.19 9.39
N ALA A 9 21.09 -12.82 9.38
CA ALA A 9 22.19 -13.77 9.30
C ALA A 9 22.18 -14.72 10.50
N TRP A 10 21.97 -14.21 11.72
CA TRP A 10 21.88 -15.03 12.91
C TRP A 10 20.75 -16.07 12.80
N VAL A 11 19.56 -15.69 12.35
CA VAL A 11 18.45 -16.63 12.14
C VAL A 11 18.82 -17.68 11.11
N ALA A 12 19.39 -17.27 9.97
CA ALA A 12 19.77 -18.19 8.90
C ALA A 12 20.83 -19.21 9.35
N THR A 13 21.81 -18.81 10.17
CA THR A 13 22.88 -19.72 10.64
C THR A 13 22.44 -20.66 11.75
N HIS A 14 21.36 -20.35 12.47
CA HIS A 14 20.85 -21.17 13.58
C HIS A 14 19.59 -21.97 13.23
N SER A 15 19.08 -21.84 12.01
CA SER A 15 17.94 -22.63 11.51
C SER A 15 18.32 -24.12 11.37
N SER A 16 17.50 -25.01 11.93
CA SER A 16 17.66 -26.47 11.83
C SER A 16 16.73 -27.13 10.81
N HIS A 17 15.65 -26.45 10.42
CA HIS A 17 14.57 -27.03 9.61
C HIS A 17 14.49 -26.46 8.20
N VAL A 18 15.12 -25.31 7.96
CA VAL A 18 15.13 -24.63 6.67
C VAL A 18 16.56 -24.23 6.36
N VAL A 19 17.02 -24.53 5.15
CA VAL A 19 18.38 -24.20 4.68
C VAL A 19 18.29 -23.40 3.38
N VAL A 20 19.27 -22.52 3.17
CA VAL A 20 19.39 -21.77 1.93
C VAL A 20 19.99 -22.68 0.85
N ASP A 21 19.25 -22.93 -0.22
CA ASP A 21 19.74 -23.64 -1.40
C ASP A 21 20.55 -22.69 -2.30
N SER A 22 21.87 -22.72 -2.14
CA SER A 22 22.78 -21.86 -2.91
C SER A 22 22.76 -22.17 -4.41
N ALA A 23 22.68 -23.45 -4.79
CA ALA A 23 22.62 -23.86 -6.18
C ALA A 23 21.28 -23.44 -6.82
N GLY A 24 20.19 -23.50 -6.06
CA GLY A 24 18.89 -22.96 -6.46
C GLY A 24 18.93 -21.46 -6.73
N ILE A 25 19.64 -20.68 -5.89
CA ILE A 25 19.83 -19.24 -6.11
C ILE A 25 20.60 -18.99 -7.42
N GLU A 26 21.74 -19.66 -7.63
CA GLU A 26 22.53 -19.51 -8.86
C GLU A 26 21.68 -19.83 -10.09
N LYS A 27 20.91 -20.92 -10.06
CA LYS A 27 20.00 -21.28 -11.14
C LYS A 27 18.93 -20.22 -11.40
N VAL A 28 18.40 -19.55 -10.36
CA VAL A 28 17.45 -18.45 -10.54
C VAL A 28 18.13 -17.24 -11.17
N VAL A 29 19.34 -16.89 -10.72
CA VAL A 29 20.13 -15.78 -11.26
C VAL A 29 20.43 -16.00 -12.76
N ASP A 30 20.81 -17.22 -13.15
CA ASP A 30 21.07 -17.56 -14.54
C ASP A 30 19.84 -17.44 -15.45
N ASN A 31 18.65 -17.57 -14.87
CA ASN A 31 17.37 -17.45 -15.57
C ASN A 31 16.70 -16.09 -15.40
N ILE A 32 17.29 -15.18 -14.61
CA ILE A 32 16.72 -13.84 -14.42
C ILE A 32 16.98 -13.03 -15.69
N GLY A 33 15.89 -12.65 -16.36
CA GLY A 33 15.97 -11.73 -17.49
C GLY A 33 16.43 -10.33 -17.05
N PRO A 34 16.59 -9.40 -18.00
CA PRO A 34 16.82 -8.01 -17.66
C PRO A 34 15.74 -7.51 -16.70
N ILE A 35 16.16 -6.87 -15.60
CA ILE A 35 15.24 -6.25 -14.65
C ILE A 35 14.55 -5.10 -15.39
N PRO A 36 13.21 -5.14 -15.55
CA PRO A 36 12.50 -4.07 -16.23
C PRO A 36 12.66 -2.77 -15.43
N LYS A 37 12.73 -1.65 -16.14
CA LYS A 37 12.64 -0.34 -15.49
C LYS A 37 11.29 -0.27 -14.80
N VAL A 38 11.30 -0.08 -13.48
CA VAL A 38 10.07 0.11 -12.71
C VAL A 38 9.60 1.54 -12.95
N GLU A 39 8.48 1.69 -13.64
CA GLU A 39 7.74 2.94 -13.73
C GLU A 39 6.71 3.00 -12.60
N TRP A 40 6.44 4.20 -12.10
CA TRP A 40 5.56 4.41 -10.94
C TRP A 40 4.20 3.74 -11.06
N ASP A 41 3.50 3.96 -12.18
CA ASP A 41 2.15 3.45 -12.44
C ASP A 41 2.18 2.32 -13.48
N PHE A 42 3.11 1.36 -13.32
CA PHE A 42 3.26 0.24 -14.27
C PHE A 42 1.96 -0.55 -14.48
N GLU A 43 1.18 -0.74 -13.41
CA GLU A 43 -0.10 -1.48 -13.43
C GLU A 43 -1.31 -0.58 -13.76
N GLY A 44 -1.12 0.74 -13.82
CA GLY A 44 -2.21 1.68 -14.12
C GLY A 44 -3.18 1.91 -12.97
N ILE A 45 -2.89 1.43 -11.76
CA ILE A 45 -3.78 1.48 -10.59
C ILE A 45 -3.52 2.68 -9.68
N HIS A 46 -2.35 3.31 -9.76
CA HIS A 46 -1.96 4.39 -8.85
C HIS A 46 -2.28 5.77 -9.43
N TYR A 47 -2.59 6.72 -8.55
CA TYR A 47 -2.61 8.13 -8.95
C TYR A 47 -1.18 8.63 -9.19
N PHE A 48 -1.00 9.45 -10.24
CA PHE A 48 0.28 10.07 -10.54
C PHE A 48 0.09 11.39 -11.28
N ASP A 49 0.62 12.46 -10.70
CA ASP A 49 0.68 13.81 -11.29
C ASP A 49 2.11 14.38 -11.33
N ASN A 50 3.10 13.61 -10.85
CA ASN A 50 4.48 14.05 -10.67
C ASN A 50 4.61 15.29 -9.76
N GLY A 51 3.66 15.49 -8.84
CA GLY A 51 3.55 16.65 -7.96
C GLY A 51 3.15 16.28 -6.52
N PRO A 52 2.83 17.29 -5.69
CA PRO A 52 2.50 17.09 -4.28
C PRO A 52 1.28 16.18 -4.05
N LEU A 53 0.34 16.15 -4.99
CA LEU A 53 -0.87 15.35 -4.84
C LEU A 53 -0.57 13.84 -4.94
N THR A 54 0.44 13.43 -5.72
CA THR A 54 0.96 12.04 -5.68
C THR A 54 1.50 11.68 -4.28
N VAL A 55 2.16 12.61 -3.60
CA VAL A 55 2.69 12.38 -2.25
C VAL A 55 1.55 12.25 -1.24
N GLN A 56 0.54 13.12 -1.34
CA GLN A 56 -0.66 13.05 -0.50
C GLN A 56 -1.43 11.74 -0.72
N TYR A 57 -1.61 11.33 -1.98
CA TYR A 57 -2.17 10.03 -2.34
C TYR A 57 -1.45 8.87 -1.66
N LEU A 58 -0.10 8.92 -1.61
CA LEU A 58 0.69 7.85 -1.00
C LEU A 58 0.47 7.72 0.50
N PHE A 59 0.45 8.84 1.22
CA PHE A 59 0.16 8.82 2.65
C PHE A 59 -1.23 8.24 2.94
N VAL A 60 -2.23 8.65 2.15
CA VAL A 60 -3.61 8.12 2.28
C VAL A 60 -3.66 6.63 1.95
N LEU A 61 -3.03 6.20 0.86
CA LEU A 61 -2.99 4.79 0.45
C LEU A 61 -2.31 3.92 1.51
N ASP A 62 -1.15 4.34 2.02
CA ASP A 62 -0.38 3.60 3.01
C ASP A 62 -1.12 3.49 4.34
N ALA A 63 -1.70 4.61 4.83
CA ALA A 63 -2.51 4.62 6.05
C ALA A 63 -3.71 3.68 5.98
N LEU A 64 -4.31 3.55 4.79
CA LEU A 64 -5.43 2.64 4.58
C LEU A 64 -4.97 1.19 4.34
N ASN A 65 -3.77 0.94 3.85
CA ASN A 65 -3.29 -0.40 3.51
C ASN A 65 -2.64 -1.16 4.70
N PHE A 66 -3.20 -1.02 5.91
CA PHE A 66 -2.56 -1.51 7.14
C PHE A 66 -2.98 -2.93 7.60
N CYS A 67 -3.69 -3.71 6.78
CA CYS A 67 -4.10 -5.07 7.16
C CYS A 67 -4.34 -6.01 5.99
N PHE A 68 -4.34 -7.31 6.30
CA PHE A 68 -4.90 -8.34 5.42
C PHE A 68 -6.37 -8.03 5.13
N TRP A 69 -6.79 -8.25 3.89
CA TRP A 69 -8.16 -8.03 3.44
C TRP A 69 -8.98 -9.31 3.70
N PRO A 70 -9.80 -9.41 4.78
CA PRO A 70 -10.59 -10.62 5.06
C PRO A 70 -11.75 -10.81 4.08
N ASP A 71 -12.08 -9.78 3.31
CA ASP A 71 -13.01 -9.85 2.18
C ASP A 71 -12.25 -10.36 0.95
N LYS A 72 -12.70 -11.49 0.39
CA LYS A 72 -12.05 -12.14 -0.75
C LYS A 72 -12.11 -11.33 -2.05
N GLU A 73 -13.05 -10.39 -2.14
CA GLU A 73 -13.20 -9.53 -3.32
C GLU A 73 -12.44 -8.21 -3.15
N LEU A 74 -12.19 -7.76 -1.91
CA LEU A 74 -11.43 -6.54 -1.65
C LEU A 74 -9.94 -6.85 -1.61
N ASN A 75 -9.17 -6.16 -2.44
CA ASN A 75 -7.72 -6.27 -2.43
C ASN A 75 -7.07 -4.90 -2.60
N TYR A 76 -5.75 -4.88 -2.63
CA TYR A 76 -4.96 -3.67 -2.78
C TYR A 76 -5.34 -2.85 -4.02
N ASP A 77 -5.52 -3.49 -5.17
CA ASP A 77 -5.83 -2.82 -6.44
C ASP A 77 -7.15 -2.05 -6.35
N HIS A 78 -8.17 -2.61 -5.68
CA HIS A 78 -9.45 -1.93 -5.47
C HIS A 78 -9.29 -0.66 -4.61
N LEU A 79 -8.46 -0.71 -3.57
CA LEU A 79 -8.13 0.47 -2.77
C LEU A 79 -7.39 1.50 -3.62
N ALA A 80 -6.32 1.10 -4.30
CA ALA A 80 -5.49 1.98 -5.12
C ALA A 80 -6.30 2.67 -6.23
N LEU A 81 -7.09 1.88 -6.99
CA LEU A 81 -7.98 2.37 -8.05
C LEU A 81 -9.09 3.27 -7.50
N GLY A 82 -9.70 2.91 -6.37
CA GLY A 82 -10.73 3.71 -5.72
C GLY A 82 -10.21 5.09 -5.35
N LEU A 83 -9.06 5.16 -4.68
CA LEU A 83 -8.41 6.42 -4.30
C LEU A 83 -7.95 7.23 -5.53
N LYS A 84 -7.42 6.56 -6.56
CA LYS A 84 -7.09 7.21 -7.85
C LYS A 84 -8.31 7.85 -8.47
N ALA A 85 -9.42 7.12 -8.55
CA ALA A 85 -10.68 7.63 -9.09
C ALA A 85 -11.22 8.80 -8.26
N VAL A 86 -11.08 8.79 -6.94
CA VAL A 86 -11.47 9.90 -6.07
C VAL A 86 -10.70 11.17 -6.46
N LEU A 87 -9.37 11.12 -6.53
CA LEU A 87 -8.56 12.30 -6.89
C LEU A 87 -8.75 12.78 -8.33
N GLN A 88 -9.01 11.86 -9.26
CA GLN A 88 -9.34 12.22 -10.65
C GLN A 88 -10.67 12.99 -10.75
N ASN A 89 -11.62 12.73 -9.85
CA ASN A 89 -12.89 13.43 -9.81
C ASN A 89 -12.84 14.71 -8.96
N ASP A 90 -12.04 14.71 -7.90
CA ASP A 90 -11.93 15.80 -6.95
C ASP A 90 -10.52 15.83 -6.35
N GLN A 91 -9.68 16.74 -6.85
CA GLN A 91 -8.29 16.89 -6.40
C GLN A 91 -8.18 17.36 -4.96
N SER A 92 -9.23 17.97 -4.40
CA SER A 92 -9.27 18.42 -3.00
C SER A 92 -9.73 17.33 -2.04
N ALA A 93 -10.04 16.12 -2.53
CA ALA A 93 -10.62 15.06 -1.71
C ALA A 93 -9.75 14.66 -0.50
N PHE A 94 -8.44 14.83 -0.61
CA PHE A 94 -7.49 14.50 0.46
C PHE A 94 -6.94 15.71 1.20
N ASP A 95 -7.53 16.89 1.03
CA ASP A 95 -7.19 18.05 1.85
C ASP A 95 -7.36 17.72 3.34
N ALA A 96 -6.41 18.16 4.17
CA ALA A 96 -6.35 17.82 5.58
C ALA A 96 -7.66 18.14 6.32
N ASP A 97 -8.32 19.23 5.95
CA ASP A 97 -9.56 19.67 6.59
C ASP A 97 -10.75 18.75 6.27
N ARG A 98 -10.68 17.97 5.19
CA ARG A 98 -11.66 16.94 4.81
C ARG A 98 -11.29 15.59 5.38
N LEU A 99 -10.01 15.21 5.33
CA LEU A 99 -9.53 13.95 5.89
C LEU A 99 -9.94 13.78 7.35
N GLN A 100 -9.76 14.81 8.18
CA GLN A 100 -10.15 14.81 9.59
C GLN A 100 -11.68 14.64 9.84
N LYS A 101 -12.51 14.86 8.81
CA LYS A 101 -13.98 14.83 8.90
C LYS A 101 -14.58 13.56 8.33
N TYR A 102 -13.81 12.78 7.57
CA TYR A 102 -14.35 11.57 6.96
C TYR A 102 -14.81 10.58 8.02
N THR A 103 -15.96 9.97 7.75
CA THR A 103 -16.52 8.86 8.51
C THR A 103 -16.31 7.55 7.73
N GLY A 104 -16.50 6.42 8.41
CA GLY A 104 -16.40 5.09 7.80
C GLY A 104 -17.27 4.92 6.55
N PRO A 105 -18.57 5.24 6.64
CA PRO A 105 -19.48 5.20 5.51
C PRO A 105 -19.07 6.13 4.35
N GLN A 106 -18.54 7.32 4.64
CA GLN A 106 -18.05 8.24 3.60
C GLN A 106 -16.80 7.70 2.92
N LEU A 107 -15.86 7.13 3.68
CA LEU A 107 -14.68 6.46 3.10
C LEU A 107 -15.10 5.30 2.18
N ARG A 108 -16.07 4.48 2.62
CA ARG A 108 -16.64 3.41 1.79
C ARG A 108 -17.27 3.95 0.51
N GLU A 109 -18.03 5.04 0.61
CA GLU A 109 -18.68 5.69 -0.53
C GLU A 109 -17.67 6.24 -1.54
N LEU A 110 -16.59 6.88 -1.06
CA LEU A 110 -15.47 7.35 -1.90
C LEU A 110 -14.86 6.20 -2.72
N LEU A 111 -14.64 5.06 -2.07
CA LEU A 111 -14.12 3.86 -2.73
C LEU A 111 -15.17 3.12 -3.57
N LYS A 112 -16.43 3.58 -3.55
CA LYS A 112 -17.58 2.93 -4.20
C LYS A 112 -17.71 1.45 -3.82
N TRP A 113 -17.36 1.10 -2.58
CA TRP A 113 -17.41 -0.28 -2.13
C TRP A 113 -18.82 -0.64 -1.63
N PRO A 114 -19.42 -1.76 -2.06
CA PRO A 114 -20.85 -2.01 -1.88
C PRO A 114 -21.25 -2.43 -0.45
N ARG A 115 -20.29 -2.71 0.42
CA ARG A 115 -20.50 -3.24 1.78
C ARG A 115 -19.44 -2.70 2.75
N PRO A 116 -19.62 -2.82 4.07
CA PRO A 116 -18.66 -2.28 5.04
C PRO A 116 -17.22 -2.71 4.78
N LEU A 117 -16.29 -1.77 4.88
CA LEU A 117 -14.87 -2.05 4.76
C LEU A 117 -14.40 -2.88 5.97
N PRO A 118 -13.45 -3.82 5.79
CA PRO A 118 -12.80 -4.45 6.92
C PRO A 118 -12.13 -3.41 7.81
N LEU A 119 -12.43 -3.44 9.11
CA LEU A 119 -11.92 -2.46 10.08
C LEU A 119 -12.22 -1.00 9.66
N GLU A 120 -13.43 -0.75 9.16
CA GLU A 120 -13.86 0.55 8.63
C GLU A 120 -13.56 1.74 9.57
N ASP A 121 -13.85 1.59 10.87
CA ASP A 121 -13.60 2.65 11.86
C ASP A 121 -12.09 2.87 12.11
N GLU A 122 -11.28 1.81 12.05
CA GLU A 122 -9.84 1.89 12.24
C GLU A 122 -9.16 2.55 11.03
N ARG A 123 -9.66 2.27 9.81
CA ARG A 123 -9.22 2.98 8.59
C ARG A 123 -9.43 4.48 8.70
N VAL A 124 -10.56 4.90 9.25
CA VAL A 124 -10.87 6.31 9.48
C VAL A 124 -9.98 6.89 10.57
N ARG A 125 -9.76 6.15 11.67
CA ARG A 125 -8.84 6.56 12.74
C ARG A 125 -7.44 6.85 12.18
N LEU A 126 -6.92 6.01 11.28
CA LEU A 126 -5.62 6.21 10.64
C LEU A 126 -5.62 7.36 9.63
N LEU A 127 -6.69 7.56 8.87
CA LEU A 127 -6.86 8.79 8.06
C LEU A 127 -6.80 10.05 8.93
N HIS A 128 -7.36 9.97 10.13
CA HIS A 128 -7.30 11.05 11.12
C HIS A 128 -5.92 11.19 11.78
N GLU A 129 -4.97 10.27 11.59
CA GLU A 129 -3.60 10.47 12.08
C GLU A 129 -2.72 11.16 11.04
N ILE A 130 -2.94 10.88 9.75
CA ILE A 130 -2.11 11.42 8.68
C ILE A 130 -2.48 12.84 8.27
N TYR A 131 -3.65 13.38 8.64
CA TYR A 131 -4.02 14.74 8.23
C TYR A 131 -3.02 15.79 8.73
N PHE A 132 -2.30 15.54 9.83
CA PHE A 132 -1.28 16.45 10.34
C PHE A 132 -0.02 16.49 9.46
N LEU A 133 0.19 15.48 8.64
CA LEU A 133 1.35 15.35 7.73
C LEU A 133 1.07 15.94 6.34
N LEU A 134 -0.16 16.37 6.07
CA LEU A 134 -0.69 16.82 4.78
C LEU A 134 -1.14 18.29 4.84
#